data_AF-A0AAW8ATB6-F1
#
_entry.id   AF-A0AAW8ATB6-F1
#
_cell.length_a   1.000
_cell.length_b   1.000
_cell.length_c   1.000
_cell.angle_alpha   90.00
_cell.angle_beta   90.00
_cell.angle_gamma   90.00
#
_symmetry.space_group_name_H-M   'P 1'
#
loop_
_entity.id
_entity.type
_entity.pdbx_description
1 polymer ?
#
loop_
_entity_poly.entity_id
_entity_poly.type
_entity_poly.pdbx_seq_one_letter_code
_entity_poly.pdbx_strand_id
1 'polypeptide(L)' 'DGWLVLPADMPLVQSATIAAVAQGLERYPVCYAQYRGMQGHPVGFGTELYSELTALRGDEGAKRIVARYAAQPIAVDD' A
#
# COMPACT_ATOMS: atom_id res chain seq x y z
N ASP A 1 2.58 -12.75 3.77
CA ASP A 1 1.14 -12.52 4.03
C ASP A 1 0.89 -11.08 4.44
N GLY A 2 -0.27 -10.52 4.09
CA GLY A 2 -0.60 -9.12 4.40
C GLY A 2 -1.86 -8.65 3.67
N TRP A 3 -2.10 -7.34 3.69
CA TRP A 3 -3.24 -6.70 3.04
C TRP A 3 -2.78 -5.67 2.00
N LEU A 4 -3.52 -5.59 0.90
CA LEU A 4 -3.41 -4.50 -0.07
C LEU A 4 -4.65 -3.61 0.03
N VAL A 5 -4.44 -2.31 0.05
CA VAL A 5 -5.51 -1.31 0.04
C VAL A 5 -5.46 -0.55 -1.28
N LEU A 6 -6.52 -0.74 -2.07
CA LEU A 6 -6.73 -0.11 -3.37
C LEU A 6 -8.12 0.55 -3.38
N PRO A 7 -8.21 1.88 -3.56
CA PRO A 7 -9.48 2.56 -3.76
C PRO A 7 -10.23 2.01 -4.99
N ALA A 8 -11.54 1.81 -4.86
CA ALA A 8 -12.37 1.21 -5.91
C ALA A 8 -12.55 2.13 -7.14
N ASP A 9 -12.24 3.43 -7.00
CA ASP A 9 -12.31 4.44 -8.05
C ASP A 9 -11.03 4.52 -8.91
N MET A 10 -10.09 3.58 -8.77
CA MET A 10 -8.84 3.50 -9.55
C MET A 10 -8.82 2.31 -10.54
N PRO A 11 -9.66 2.31 -11.60
CA PRO A 11 -9.78 1.18 -12.52
C PRO A 11 -8.57 0.96 -13.45
N LEU A 12 -7.67 1.94 -13.53
CA LEU A 12 -6.49 1.88 -14.40
C LEU A 12 -5.29 1.18 -13.75
N VAL A 13 -5.37 0.87 -12.45
CA VAL A 13 -4.29 0.15 -11.75
C VAL A 13 -4.16 -1.25 -12.35
N GLN A 14 -2.97 -1.58 -12.83
CA GLN A 14 -2.72 -2.85 -13.49
C GLN A 14 -2.56 -3.98 -12.48
N SER A 15 -2.88 -5.21 -12.89
CA SER A 15 -2.64 -6.39 -12.06
C SER A 15 -1.16 -6.58 -11.72
N ALA A 16 -0.26 -6.16 -12.61
CA ALA A 16 1.18 -6.18 -12.39
C ALA A 16 1.58 -5.30 -11.19
N THR A 17 0.99 -4.13 -11.05
CA THR A 17 1.18 -3.18 -9.95
C THR A 17 0.77 -3.79 -8.62
N ILE A 18 -0.40 -4.44 -8.60
CA ILE A 18 -0.92 -5.14 -7.42
C ILE A 18 0.05 -6.25 -7.00
N ALA A 19 0.52 -7.05 -7.95
CA ALA A 19 1.49 -8.11 -7.70
C ALA A 19 2.85 -7.57 -7.23
N ALA A 20 3.34 -6.46 -7.80
CA ALA A 20 4.60 -5.83 -7.42
C ALA A 20 4.56 -5.33 -5.97
N VAL A 21 3.48 -4.66 -5.57
CA VAL A 21 3.32 -4.22 -4.17
C VAL A 21 3.15 -5.42 -3.23
N ALA A 22 2.43 -6.48 -3.65
CA ALA A 22 2.33 -7.71 -2.86
C ALA A 22 3.71 -8.35 -2.61
N GLN A 23 4.57 -8.42 -3.62
CA GLN A 23 5.94 -8.92 -3.47
C GLN A 23 6.80 -8.01 -2.58
N GLY A 24 6.55 -6.70 -2.63
CA GLY A 24 7.20 -5.74 -1.73
C GLY A 24 7.00 -6.06 -0.24
N LEU A 25 5.85 -6.65 0.11
CA LEU A 25 5.53 -7.05 1.48
C LEU A 25 6.38 -8.21 2.01
N GLU A 26 7.10 -8.94 1.14
CA GLU A 26 8.09 -9.92 1.60
C GLU A 26 9.31 -9.27 2.25
N ARG A 27 9.57 -7.99 1.95
CA ARG A 27 10.73 -7.24 2.45
C ARG A 27 10.38 -6.08 3.36
N TYR A 28 9.19 -5.51 3.22
CA TYR A 28 8.84 -4.26 3.87
C TYR A 28 7.50 -4.39 4.62
N PRO A 29 7.41 -3.86 5.85
CA PRO A 29 6.17 -3.87 6.62
C PRO A 29 5.09 -2.98 6.00
N VAL A 30 5.51 -1.90 5.30
CA VAL A 30 4.64 -1.01 4.53
C VAL A 30 5.33 -0.66 3.23
N CYS A 31 4.62 -0.81 2.12
CA CYS A 31 5.10 -0.37 0.81
C CYS A 31 3.95 0.17 -0.04
N TYR A 32 4.25 0.99 -1.02
CA TYR A 32 3.23 1.60 -1.89
C TYR A 32 3.71 1.66 -3.34
N ALA A 33 2.77 1.62 -4.28
CA ALA A 33 3.07 1.86 -5.69
C ALA A 33 3.55 3.31 -5.90
N GLN A 34 4.68 3.50 -6.56
CA GLN A 34 5.22 4.80 -6.92
C GLN A 34 5.32 4.90 -8.45
N TYR A 35 4.58 5.83 -9.02
CA TYR A 35 4.63 6.12 -10.45
C TYR A 35 5.23 7.50 -10.68
N ARG A 36 6.31 7.58 -11.47
CA ARG A 36 7.02 8.85 -11.77
C ARG A 36 7.38 9.67 -10.53
N GLY A 37 7.80 9.00 -9.46
CA GLY A 37 8.14 9.63 -8.17
C GLY A 37 6.94 10.06 -7.32
N MET A 38 5.72 9.90 -7.82
CA MET A 38 4.50 10.18 -7.06
C MET A 38 4.04 8.94 -6.31
N GLN A 39 3.78 9.11 -5.02
CA GLN A 39 3.14 8.10 -4.20
C GLN A 39 1.71 7.83 -4.69
N GLY A 40 1.38 6.56 -4.89
CA GLY A 40 0.08 6.11 -5.38
C GLY A 40 -0.42 4.86 -4.66
N HIS A 41 -1.28 4.12 -5.36
CA HIS A 41 -1.94 2.90 -4.89
C HIS A 41 -1.68 1.73 -5.85
N PRO A 42 -1.72 0.47 -5.37
CA PRO A 42 -2.10 0.05 -4.02
C PRO A 42 -1.03 0.34 -2.97
N VAL A 43 -1.46 0.37 -1.71
CA VAL A 43 -0.58 0.37 -0.54
C VAL A 43 -0.67 -1.00 0.12
N GLY A 44 0.47 -1.61 0.39
CA GLY A 44 0.60 -2.86 1.12
C GLY A 44 0.91 -2.64 2.60
N PHE A 45 0.33 -3.52 3.43
CA PHE A 45 0.58 -3.60 4.87
C PHE A 45 0.86 -5.05 5.27
N GLY A 46 1.96 -5.26 5.98
CA GLY A 46 2.33 -6.55 6.56
C GLY A 46 1.33 -7.01 7.63
N THR A 47 1.31 -8.32 7.89
CA THR A 47 0.42 -8.96 8.88
C THR A 47 0.52 -8.35 10.28
N GLU A 48 1.69 -7.87 10.65
CA GLU A 48 2.00 -7.23 11.93
C GLU A 48 1.22 -5.93 12.17
N LEU A 49 0.70 -5.30 11.10
CA LEU A 49 -0.07 -4.07 11.18
C LEU A 49 -1.58 -4.30 11.28
N TYR A 50 -2.02 -5.55 11.43
CA TYR A 50 -3.44 -5.89 11.53
C TYR A 50 -4.19 -5.11 12.61
N SER A 51 -3.61 -4.99 13.80
CA SER A 51 -4.22 -4.29 14.94
C SER A 51 -4.41 -2.80 14.66
N GLU A 52 -3.50 -2.19 13.89
CA GLU A 52 -3.62 -0.79 13.48
C GLU A 52 -4.62 -0.61 12.35
N LEU A 53 -4.63 -1.51 11.37
CA LEU A 53 -5.58 -1.50 10.27
C LEU A 53 -7.03 -1.63 10.77
N THR A 54 -7.27 -2.52 11.73
CA THR A 54 -8.60 -2.70 12.34
C THR A 54 -9.02 -1.54 13.23
N ALA A 55 -8.07 -0.74 13.72
CA ALA A 55 -8.32 0.46 14.51
C ALA A 55 -8.60 1.71 13.66
N LEU A 56 -8.44 1.64 12.34
CA LEU A 56 -8.78 2.73 11.43
C LEU A 56 -10.28 3.07 11.55
N ARG A 57 -10.59 4.35 11.75
CA ARG A 57 -11.96 4.87 11.83
C ARG A 57 -12.10 6.10 10.94
N GLY A 58 -13.20 6.16 10.20
CA GLY A 58 -13.51 7.28 9.31
C GLY A 58 -12.54 7.42 8.13
N ASP A 59 -12.48 8.61 7.56
CA ASP A 59 -11.72 8.91 6.32
C ASP A 59 -10.21 9.13 6.52
N GLU A 60 -9.70 9.14 7.77
CA GLU A 60 -8.25 9.28 8.00
C GLU A 60 -7.44 8.12 7.41
N GLY A 61 -8.11 6.97 7.15
CA GLY A 61 -7.68 5.93 6.23
C GLY A 61 -6.29 5.35 6.48
N ALA A 62 -5.85 4.50 5.56
CA ALA A 62 -4.55 3.85 5.64
C ALA A 62 -3.37 4.84 5.53
N LYS A 63 -3.63 6.10 5.11
CA LYS A 63 -2.63 7.18 4.97
C LYS A 63 -1.90 7.49 6.28
N ARG A 64 -2.60 7.47 7.42
CA ARG A 64 -1.98 7.70 8.73
C ARG A 64 -0.95 6.63 9.10
N ILE A 65 -1.22 5.37 8.74
CA ILE A 65 -0.28 4.26 8.95
C ILE A 65 0.94 4.49 8.05
N VAL A 66 0.73 4.82 6.78
CA VAL A 66 1.84 5.09 5.85
C VAL A 66 2.74 6.24 6.32
N ALA A 67 2.17 7.31 6.89
CA ALA A 67 2.95 8.44 7.41
C ALA A 67 3.74 8.10 8.69
N ARG A 68 3.28 7.11 9.46
CA ARG A 68 3.89 6.70 10.73
C ARG A 68 5.02 5.68 10.55
N TYR A 69 4.95 4.89 9.49
CA TYR A 69 5.93 3.86 9.16
C TYR A 69 6.89 4.33 8.08
N ALA A 70 8.10 3.77 8.04
CA ALA A 70 9.07 4.00 6.96
C ALA A 70 8.63 3.27 5.69
N ALA A 71 7.52 3.71 5.10
CA ALA A 71 6.90 3.07 3.94
C ALA A 71 7.81 3.16 2.72
N GLN A 72 8.00 2.02 2.05
CA GLN A 72 8.93 1.91 0.93
C GLN A 72 8.22 2.07 -0.42
N PRO A 73 8.78 2.88 -1.34
CA PRO A 73 8.24 2.98 -2.69
C PRO A 73 8.56 1.72 -3.49
N ILE A 74 7.56 1.20 -4.21
CA ILE A 74 7.73 0.18 -5.25
C ILE A 74 7.54 0.91 -6.58
N ALA A 75 8.62 1.07 -7.34
CA ALA A 75 8.56 1.70 -8.65
C ALA A 75 7.72 0.84 -9.60
N VAL A 76 6.75 1.48 -10.24
CA VAL A 76 5.84 0.88 -11.22
C VAL A 76 5.72 1.80 -12.44
N ASP A 77 5.34 1.25 -13.58
CA ASP A 77 5.36 1.93 -14.89
C ASP A 77 3.97 2.08 -15.54
N ASP A 78 2.92 1.96 -14.74
CA ASP A 78 1.50 2.01 -15.13
C ASP A 78 1.09 3.17 -16.07
#